data_AF-Q1W533-F1
#
_entry.id   AF-Q1W533-F1
#
_cell.length_a   1.000
_cell.length_b   1.000
_cell.length_c   1.000
_cell.angle_alpha   90.00
_cell.angle_beta   90.00
_cell.angle_gamma   90.00
#
_symmetry.space_group_name_H-M   'P 1'
#
loop_
_entity.id
_entity.type
_entity.pdbx_description
1 polymer ?
#
loop_
_entity_poly.entity_id
_entity_poly.type
_entity_poly.pdbx_seq_one_letter_code
_entity_poly.pdbx_strand_id
1 'polypeptide(L)'
;MANLMLSVMGAFAEFERALIRERQREGITLAKQRGAYRGRKKALSDEQAATLWMRAAAGEPKAQLARAFNISRQTLYQYLRTNE
;
A
#
# COMPACT_ATOMS: atom_id res chain seq x y z
N MET A 1 -29.79 36.01 -8.92
CA MET A 1 -29.37 35.19 -10.08
C MET A 1 -28.03 34.48 -9.84
N ALA A 2 -26.97 35.17 -9.41
CA ALA A 2 -25.65 34.54 -9.16
C ALA A 2 -25.67 33.36 -8.17
N ASN A 3 -26.36 33.49 -7.04
CA ASN A 3 -26.44 32.42 -6.03
C ASN A 3 -27.17 31.17 -6.54
N LEU A 4 -28.23 31.34 -7.35
CA LEU A 4 -28.96 30.23 -7.94
C LEU A 4 -28.08 29.47 -8.94
N MET A 5 -27.36 30.21 -9.79
CA MET A 5 -26.44 29.61 -10.77
C MET A 5 -25.31 28.84 -10.09
N LEU A 6 -24.74 29.39 -9.01
CA LEU A 6 -23.71 28.71 -8.23
C LEU A 6 -24.23 27.40 -7.62
N SER A 7 -25.43 27.41 -7.03
CA SER A 7 -26.04 26.21 -6.44
C SER A 7 -26.32 25.12 -7.48
N VAL A 8 -26.83 25.50 -8.66
CA VAL A 8 -27.05 24.57 -9.77
C VAL A 8 -25.73 23.94 -10.22
N MET A 9 -24.69 24.75 -10.42
CA MET A 9 -23.37 24.24 -10.81
C MET A 9 -22.76 23.33 -9.74
N GLY A 10 -22.96 23.65 -8.46
CA GLY A 10 -22.56 22.79 -7.35
C GLY A 10 -23.24 21.42 -7.40
N ALA A 11 -24.55 21.39 -7.61
CA ALA A 11 -25.31 20.14 -7.73
C ALA A 11 -24.84 19.28 -8.92
N PHE A 12 -24.54 19.90 -10.07
CA PHE A 12 -23.98 19.19 -11.22
C PHE A 12 -22.59 18.61 -10.92
N ALA A 13 -21.71 19.38 -10.27
CA ALA A 13 -20.39 18.90 -9.90
C ALA A 13 -20.45 17.70 -8.93
N GLU A 14 -21.39 17.72 -7.97
CA GLU A 14 -21.63 16.60 -7.07
C GLU A 14 -22.14 15.36 -7.82
N PHE A 15 -23.09 15.54 -8.74
CA PHE A 15 -23.63 14.48 -9.58
C PHE A 15 -22.55 13.82 -10.44
N GLU A 16 -21.77 14.62 -11.16
CA GLU A 16 -20.66 14.11 -11.99
C GLU A 16 -19.63 13.34 -11.14
N ARG A 17 -19.29 13.86 -9.96
CA ARG A 17 -18.37 13.20 -9.04
C ARG A 17 -18.92 11.87 -8.52
N ALA A 18 -20.22 11.77 -8.30
CA ALA A 18 -20.87 10.51 -7.94
C ALA A 18 -20.74 9.47 -9.06
N LEU A 19 -21.04 9.87 -10.32
CA LEU A 19 -20.91 8.98 -11.49
C LEU A 19 -19.48 8.51 -11.74
N ILE A 20 -18.48 9.38 -11.55
CA ILE A 20 -17.07 9.01 -11.69
C ILE A 20 -16.70 7.94 -10.64
N ARG A 21 -17.14 8.11 -9.39
CA ARG A 21 -16.88 7.16 -8.31
C ARG A 21 -17.57 5.82 -8.54
N GLU A 22 -18.77 5.82 -9.08
CA GLU A 22 -19.50 4.60 -9.44
C GLU A 22 -18.73 3.79 -10.47
N ARG A 23 -18.39 4.40 -11.61
CA ARG A 23 -17.56 3.76 -12.66
C ARG A 23 -16.21 3.29 -12.13
N GLN A 24 -15.57 4.07 -11.26
CA GLN A 24 -14.32 3.66 -10.62
C GLN A 24 -14.51 2.41 -9.76
N ARG A 25 -15.59 2.32 -8.98
CA ARG A 25 -15.88 1.14 -8.15
C ARG A 25 -16.09 -0.10 -9.01
N GLU A 26 -16.83 0.00 -10.12
CA GLU A 26 -17.00 -1.08 -11.08
C GLU A 26 -15.66 -1.53 -11.68
N GLY A 27 -14.80 -0.58 -12.05
CA GLY A 27 -13.45 -0.90 -12.51
C GLY A 27 -12.62 -1.63 -11.43
N ILE A 28 -12.70 -1.16 -10.18
CA ILE A 28 -12.00 -1.77 -9.04
C ILE A 28 -12.53 -3.19 -8.78
N THR A 29 -13.84 -3.45 -8.86
CA THR A 29 -14.40 -4.79 -8.62
C THR A 29 -13.91 -5.77 -9.68
N LEU A 30 -13.92 -5.39 -10.96
CA LEU A 30 -13.36 -6.20 -12.04
C LEU A 30 -11.85 -6.44 -11.87
N ALA A 31 -11.09 -5.41 -11.50
CA ALA A 31 -9.65 -5.55 -11.26
C ALA A 31 -9.33 -6.45 -10.04
N LYS A 32 -10.16 -6.39 -8.98
CA LYS A 32 -10.06 -7.31 -7.83
C LYS A 32 -10.37 -8.75 -8.23
N GLN A 33 -11.42 -8.99 -9.02
CA GLN A 33 -11.76 -10.33 -9.53
C GLN A 33 -10.64 -10.93 -10.37
N ARG A 34 -9.97 -10.11 -11.18
CA ARG A 34 -8.79 -10.52 -11.97
C ARG A 34 -7.49 -10.67 -11.16
N GLY A 35 -7.51 -10.36 -9.86
CA GLY A 35 -6.33 -10.43 -8.99
C GLY A 35 -5.25 -9.38 -9.30
N ALA A 36 -5.59 -8.25 -9.90
CA ALA A 36 -4.63 -7.22 -10.30
C ALA A 36 -3.98 -6.51 -9.08
N TYR A 37 -4.69 -6.40 -7.96
CA TYR A 37 -4.17 -5.75 -6.75
C TYR A 37 -3.29 -6.70 -5.95
N ARG A 38 -1.98 -6.45 -5.97
CA ARG A 38 -0.96 -7.19 -5.18
C ARG A 38 -0.45 -6.42 -3.96
N GLY A 39 -1.13 -5.34 -3.60
CA GLY A 39 -0.73 -4.45 -2.51
C GLY A 39 0.59 -3.73 -2.77
N ARG A 40 1.20 -3.21 -1.70
CA ARG A 40 2.53 -2.60 -1.77
C ARG A 40 3.57 -3.70 -2.01
N LYS A 41 4.51 -3.46 -2.93
CA LYS A 41 5.66 -4.35 -3.12
C LYS A 41 6.43 -4.49 -1.81
N LYS A 42 6.82 -5.72 -1.47
CA LYS A 42 7.69 -6.01 -0.32
C LYS A 42 9.00 -5.20 -0.45
N ALA A 43 9.55 -4.79 0.69
CA ALA A 43 10.79 -4.00 0.71
C ALA A 43 12.03 -4.84 0.34
N LEU A 44 12.01 -6.12 0.71
CA LEU A 44 13.03 -7.11 0.42
C LEU A 44 12.49 -8.20 -0.50
N SER A 45 13.36 -8.75 -1.36
CA SER A 45 13.10 -10.01 -2.05
C SER A 45 13.05 -11.18 -1.06
N ASP A 46 12.52 -12.32 -1.50
CA ASP A 46 12.44 -13.50 -0.62
C ASP A 46 13.86 -14.03 -0.26
N GLU A 47 14.84 -13.91 -1.16
CA GLU A 47 16.26 -14.23 -0.88
C GLU A 47 16.89 -13.28 0.14
N GLN A 48 16.60 -11.99 0.04
CA GLN A 48 17.07 -10.98 1.00
C GLN A 48 16.42 -11.19 2.37
N ALA A 49 15.12 -11.56 2.40
CA ALA A 49 14.43 -11.90 3.64
C ALA A 49 15.05 -13.14 4.30
N ALA A 50 15.33 -14.20 3.53
CA ALA A 50 16.03 -15.38 4.04
C ALA A 50 17.42 -15.05 4.60
N THR A 51 18.17 -14.21 3.90
CA THR A 51 19.49 -13.74 4.35
C THR A 51 19.37 -12.91 5.64
N LEU A 52 18.37 -12.03 5.72
CA LEU A 52 18.09 -11.24 6.91
C LEU A 52 17.78 -12.14 8.11
N TRP A 53 17.01 -13.22 7.91
CA TRP A 53 16.70 -14.18 8.95
C TRP A 53 17.93 -14.95 9.44
N MET A 54 18.76 -15.47 8.52
CA MET A 54 20.00 -16.16 8.90
C MET A 54 20.92 -15.26 9.74
N ARG A 55 21.13 -14.01 9.30
CA ARG A 55 21.96 -13.04 10.03
C ARG A 55 21.34 -12.62 11.36
N ALA A 56 20.02 -12.51 11.40
CA ALA A 56 19.27 -12.23 12.62
C ALA A 56 19.36 -13.38 13.64
N ALA A 57 19.40 -14.64 13.18
CA ALA A 57 19.57 -15.84 14.00
C ALA A 57 21.02 -16.02 14.47
N ALA A 58 22.00 -15.59 13.67
CA ALA A 58 23.41 -15.53 14.05
C ALA A 58 23.72 -14.48 15.14
N GLY A 59 22.72 -13.73 15.60
CA GLY A 59 22.86 -12.79 16.71
C GLY A 59 23.29 -11.38 16.30
N GLU A 60 23.30 -11.04 15.02
CA GLU A 60 23.69 -9.69 14.59
C GLU A 60 22.76 -8.60 15.16
N PRO A 61 23.30 -7.42 15.57
CA PRO A 61 22.50 -6.33 16.09
C PRO A 61 21.44 -5.85 15.10
N LYS A 62 20.17 -5.83 15.54
CA LYS A 62 19.02 -5.50 14.68
C LYS A 62 19.13 -4.09 14.06
N ALA A 63 19.76 -3.14 14.75
CA ALA A 63 20.00 -1.80 14.22
C ALA A 63 21.00 -1.78 13.06
N GLN A 64 22.04 -2.61 13.11
CA GLN A 64 23.01 -2.76 12.03
C GLN A 64 22.39 -3.48 10.83
N LEU A 65 21.60 -4.53 11.07
CA LEU A 65 20.87 -5.24 10.03
C LEU A 65 19.88 -4.32 9.29
N ALA A 66 19.10 -3.53 10.01
CA ALA A 66 18.17 -2.57 9.41
C ALA A 66 18.89 -1.61 8.44
N ARG A 67 20.07 -1.09 8.83
CA ARG A 67 20.90 -0.25 7.97
C ARG A 67 21.47 -1.01 6.77
N ALA A 68 21.95 -2.24 6.98
CA ALA A 68 22.54 -3.06 5.93
C ALA A 68 21.54 -3.41 4.82
N PHE A 69 20.28 -3.64 5.18
CA PHE A 69 19.18 -3.90 4.24
C PHE A 69 18.43 -2.63 3.80
N ASN A 70 18.87 -1.45 4.23
CA ASN A 70 18.24 -0.15 3.96
C ASN A 70 16.73 -0.12 4.28
N ILE A 71 16.34 -0.71 5.41
CA ILE A 71 14.95 -0.75 5.90
C ILE A 71 14.85 -0.11 7.28
N SER A 72 13.64 0.32 7.65
CA SER A 72 13.39 0.78 9.02
C SER A 72 13.50 -0.38 10.01
N ARG A 73 13.80 -0.08 11.28
CA ARG A 73 13.76 -1.09 12.35
C ARG A 73 12.38 -1.76 12.44
N GLN A 74 11.31 -1.01 12.21
CA GLN A 74 9.95 -1.55 12.22
C GLN A 74 9.74 -2.57 11.11
N THR A 75 10.19 -2.28 9.89
CA THR A 75 10.12 -3.24 8.77
C THR A 75 10.93 -4.50 9.09
N LEU A 76 12.11 -4.36 9.70
CA LEU A 76 12.91 -5.51 10.15
C LEU A 76 12.15 -6.37 11.15
N TYR A 77 11.51 -5.79 12.17
CA TYR A 77 10.71 -6.56 13.13
C TYR A 77 9.49 -7.22 12.49
N GLN A 78 8.86 -6.58 11.49
CA GLN A 78 7.78 -7.23 10.72
C GLN A 78 8.29 -8.48 10.01
N TYR A 79 9.44 -8.41 9.33
CA TYR A 79 10.05 -9.57 8.68
C TYR A 79 10.41 -10.69 9.67
N LEU A 80 10.88 -10.35 10.87
CA LEU A 80 11.20 -11.35 11.90
C LEU A 80 9.94 -12.01 12.47
N ARG A 81 8.89 -11.22 12.75
CA ARG A 81 7.62 -11.74 13.29
C ARG A 81 6.87 -12.64 12.31
N THR A 82 7.00 -12.42 11.00
CA THR A 82 6.32 -13.25 9.99
C THR A 82 6.93 -14.64 9.84
N ASN A 83 8.14 -14.87 10.37
CA ASN A 83 8.85 -16.15 10.30
C ASN A 83 8.84 -16.91 11.65
N GLU A 84 8.14 -16.39 12.65
CA GLU A 84 7.71 -17.14 13.85
C GLU A 84 6.40 -17.87 13.55
#